data_AF-A0A1P9X3F5-F1
#
_entry.id   AF-A0A1P9X3F5-F1
#
_cell.length_a   1.000
_cell.length_b   1.000
_cell.length_c   1.000
_cell.angle_alpha   90.00
_cell.angle_beta   90.00
_cell.angle_gamma   90.00
#
_symmetry.space_group_name_H-M   'P 1'
#
loop_
_entity.id
_entity.type
_entity.pdbx_description
1 polymer ?
#
loop_
_entity_poly.entity_id
_entity_poly.type
_entity_poly.pdbx_seq_one_letter_code
_entity_poly.pdbx_strand_id
1 'polypeptide(L)'
;MSPEPVSISELPVLANVWIDDSRVHFDLEDGRSVAWPLSWSVILTNATPEQRQRFSFSAYHVFWDELDEIIGIKNVLYPPTRLTSKQERLAT
;
A
#
# COMPACT_ATOMS: atom_id res chain seq x y z
N MET A 1 1.44 -0.02 26.49
CA MET A 1 2.46 0.48 25.55
C MET A 1 1.76 0.78 24.25
N SER A 2 1.69 2.07 23.87
CA SER A 2 1.39 2.42 22.48
C SER A 2 2.54 1.91 21.60
N PRO A 3 2.29 1.39 20.40
CA PRO A 3 3.39 1.08 19.49
C PRO A 3 4.12 2.39 19.18
N GLU A 4 5.45 2.40 19.33
CA GLU A 4 6.30 3.47 18.82
C GLU A 4 6.10 3.58 17.29
N PRO A 5 6.11 4.80 16.72
CA PRO A 5 5.96 4.96 15.29
C PRO A 5 7.14 4.32 14.55
N VAL A 6 6.85 3.43 13.59
CA VAL A 6 7.87 2.79 12.74
C VAL A 6 8.66 3.85 11.98
N SER A 7 9.99 3.82 12.12
CA SER A 7 10.92 4.71 11.42
C SER A 7 11.22 4.21 10.01
N ILE A 8 11.51 5.12 9.06
CA ILE A 8 11.79 4.74 7.66
C ILE A 8 13.01 3.82 7.56
N SER A 9 14.02 4.02 8.42
CA SER A 9 15.22 3.17 8.48
C SER A 9 14.97 1.72 8.91
N GLU A 10 13.78 1.43 9.44
CA GLU A 10 13.37 0.09 9.87
C GLU A 10 12.48 -0.61 8.83
N LEU A 11 12.12 0.10 7.75
CA LEU A 11 11.34 -0.47 6.67
C LEU A 11 12.24 -1.31 5.75
N PRO A 12 11.75 -2.45 5.27
CA PRO A 12 12.45 -3.18 4.23
C PRO A 12 12.45 -2.38 2.92
N VAL A 13 13.52 -2.54 2.15
CA VAL A 13 13.65 -1.96 0.81
C VAL A 13 12.89 -2.83 -0.19
N LEU A 14 12.19 -2.18 -1.13
CA LEU A 14 11.59 -2.82 -2.30
C LEU A 14 12.68 -3.34 -3.24
N ALA A 15 12.71 -4.65 -3.43
CA ALA A 15 13.59 -5.31 -4.39
C ALA A 15 12.92 -5.44 -5.76
N ASN A 16 11.60 -5.69 -5.78
CA ASN A 16 10.83 -5.83 -7.00
C ASN A 16 9.35 -5.48 -6.76
N VAL A 17 8.67 -5.03 -7.82
CA VAL A 17 7.23 -4.74 -7.82
C VAL A 17 6.63 -5.24 -9.12
N TRP A 18 5.48 -5.91 -9.03
CA TRP A 18 4.71 -6.35 -10.18
C TRP A 18 3.22 -6.32 -9.89
N ILE A 19 2.39 -6.22 -10.93
CA ILE A 19 0.94 -6.11 -10.79
C ILE A 19 0.28 -7.22 -11.60
N ASP A 20 -0.65 -7.94 -10.95
CA ASP A 20 -1.60 -8.84 -11.61
C ASP A 20 -2.99 -8.19 -11.71
N ASP A 21 -3.98 -8.95 -12.18
CA ASP A 21 -5.34 -8.47 -12.40
C ASP A 21 -6.04 -7.94 -11.13
N SER A 22 -5.53 -8.28 -9.94
CA SER A 22 -6.17 -8.06 -8.65
C SER A 22 -5.30 -7.41 -7.58
N ARG A 23 -3.97 -7.46 -7.71
CA ARG A 23 -3.01 -7.11 -6.65
C ARG A 23 -1.76 -6.42 -7.19
N VAL A 24 -1.22 -5.51 -6.37
CA VAL A 24 0.17 -5.06 -6.44
C VAL A 24 1.00 -5.98 -5.54
N HIS A 25 2.08 -6.53 -6.06
CA HIS A 25 2.99 -7.39 -5.33
C HIS A 25 4.32 -6.68 -5.09
N PHE A 26 4.87 -6.88 -3.89
CA PHE A 26 6.12 -6.29 -3.44
C PHE A 26 7.02 -7.42 -2.95
N ASP A 27 8.17 -7.59 -3.59
CA ASP A 27 9.25 -8.41 -3.08
C ASP A 27 10.24 -7.50 -2.34
N LEU A 28 10.63 -7.91 -1.14
CA LEU A 28 11.42 -7.13 -0.21
C LEU A 28 12.83 -7.70 -0.09
N GLU A 29 13.83 -6.84 0.10
CA GLU A 29 15.23 -7.27 0.25
C GLU A 29 15.47 -8.18 1.48
N ASP A 30 14.57 -8.15 2.46
CA ASP A 30 14.60 -9.04 3.63
C ASP A 30 14.00 -10.43 3.37
N GLY A 31 13.65 -10.74 2.12
CA GLY A 31 13.16 -12.04 1.67
C GLY A 31 11.65 -12.24 1.80
N ARG A 32 10.89 -11.22 2.25
CA ARG A 32 9.43 -11.27 2.28
C ARG A 32 8.83 -10.91 0.92
N SER A 33 7.70 -11.53 0.59
CA SER A 33 6.81 -11.10 -0.49
C SER A 33 5.44 -10.77 0.08
N VAL A 34 4.88 -9.63 -0.32
CA VAL A 34 3.59 -9.12 0.18
C VAL A 34 2.73 -8.70 -1.00
N ALA A 35 1.42 -8.96 -0.92
CA ALA A 35 0.48 -8.59 -1.96
C ALA A 35 -0.63 -7.68 -1.41
N TRP A 36 -0.85 -6.55 -2.08
CA TRP A 36 -1.80 -5.50 -1.72
C TRP A 36 -2.94 -5.44 -2.75
N PRO A 37 -4.19 -5.70 -2.36
CA PRO A 37 -5.32 -5.70 -3.28
C PRO A 37 -5.54 -4.35 -3.97
N LEU A 38 -5.72 -4.35 -5.30
CA LEU A 38 -6.05 -3.15 -6.06
C LEU A 38 -7.33 -2.48 -5.57
N SER A 39 -8.27 -3.28 -5.04
CA SER A 39 -9.53 -2.80 -4.45
C SER A 39 -9.36 -1.90 -3.22
N TRP A 40 -8.15 -1.78 -2.68
CA TRP A 40 -7.85 -0.88 -1.56
C TRP A 40 -7.51 0.54 -2.03
N SER A 41 -7.22 0.77 -3.31
CA SER A 41 -7.16 2.11 -3.92
C SER A 41 -8.31 2.26 -4.90
N VAL A 42 -9.10 3.32 -4.71
CA VAL A 42 -10.15 3.71 -5.68
C VAL A 42 -9.53 4.06 -7.02
N ILE A 43 -8.34 4.69 -7.03
CA ILE A 43 -7.64 5.09 -8.25
C ILE A 43 -7.20 3.84 -9.04
N LEU A 44 -6.50 2.91 -8.41
CA LEU A 44 -6.03 1.69 -9.09
C LEU A 44 -7.18 0.75 -9.48
N THR A 45 -8.27 0.73 -8.70
CA THR A 45 -9.50 0.00 -9.07
C THR A 45 -10.07 0.51 -10.39
N ASN A 46 -10.08 1.82 -10.61
CA ASN A 46 -10.65 2.45 -11.81
C ASN A 46 -9.66 2.55 -12.98
N ALA A 47 -8.36 2.36 -12.74
CA ALA A 47 -7.34 2.38 -13.78
C ALA A 47 -7.45 1.18 -14.74
N THR A 48 -7.12 1.38 -16.01
CA THR A 48 -7.02 0.27 -16.98
C THR A 48 -5.82 -0.63 -16.65
N PRO A 49 -5.79 -1.89 -17.13
CA PRO A 49 -4.62 -2.75 -16.99
C PRO A 49 -3.33 -2.07 -17.47
N GLU A 50 -3.37 -1.36 -18.60
CA GLU A 50 -2.21 -0.67 -19.18
C GLU A 50 -1.72 0.46 -18.28
N GLN A 51 -2.63 1.23 -17.67
CA GLN A 51 -2.27 2.29 -16.73
C GLN A 51 -1.63 1.72 -15.46
N ARG A 52 -2.15 0.60 -14.95
CA ARG A 52 -1.58 -0.08 -13.78
C ARG A 52 -0.16 -0.59 -14.04
N GLN A 53 0.19 -0.93 -15.28
CA GLN A 53 1.54 -1.37 -15.64
C GLN A 53 2.54 -0.21 -15.84
N ARG A 54 2.06 1.04 -15.89
CA ARG A 54 2.92 2.24 -16.04
C ARG A 54 3.28 2.84 -14.68
N PHE A 55 4.05 2.11 -13.91
CA PHE A 55 4.57 2.57 -12.63
C PHE A 55 6.10 2.66 -12.63
N SER A 56 6.63 3.40 -11.66
CA SER A 56 8.02 3.31 -11.23
C SER A 56 8.07 3.06 -9.73
N PHE A 57 9.20 2.62 -9.19
CA PHE A 57 9.35 2.48 -7.74
C PHE A 57 10.75 2.88 -7.27
N SER A 58 10.81 3.29 -6.00
CA SER A 58 12.01 3.59 -5.23
C SER A 58 12.16 2.58 -4.09
N ALA A 59 13.12 2.79 -3.19
CA ALA A 59 13.31 1.90 -2.04
C ALA A 59 12.05 1.67 -1.19
N TYR A 60 11.15 2.65 -1.08
CA TYR A 60 10.02 2.57 -0.13
C TYR A 60 8.65 2.92 -0.73
N HIS A 61 8.60 3.34 -2.00
CA HIS A 61 7.38 3.82 -2.64
C HIS A 61 7.26 3.34 -4.08
N VAL A 62 6.02 3.09 -4.50
CA VAL A 62 5.60 2.86 -5.89
C VAL A 62 4.78 4.05 -6.35
N PHE A 63 5.05 4.53 -7.56
CA PHE A 63 4.48 5.73 -8.13
C PHE A 63 3.76 5.41 -9.44
N TRP A 64 2.53 5.89 -9.57
CA TRP A 64 1.81 5.96 -10.84
C TRP A 64 1.61 7.44 -11.21
N ASP A 65 2.59 8.01 -11.91
CA ASP A 65 2.59 9.45 -12.24
C ASP A 65 1.36 9.88 -13.07
N GLU A 66 0.90 9.02 -14.00
CA GLU A 66 -0.29 9.29 -14.82
C GLU A 66 -1.57 9.33 -13.97
N LEU A 67 -1.60 8.59 -12.86
CA LEU A 67 -2.78 8.41 -12.02
C LEU A 67 -2.77 9.28 -10.75
N ASP A 68 -1.67 9.98 -10.48
CA ASP A 68 -1.43 10.71 -9.22
C ASP A 68 -1.62 9.81 -7.98
N GLU A 69 -1.11 8.58 -8.05
CA GLU A 69 -1.23 7.57 -6.97
C GLU A 69 0.14 7.12 -6.48
N ILE A 70 0.27 6.94 -5.16
CA ILE A 70 1.51 6.55 -4.51
C ILE A 70 1.22 5.52 -3.42
N ILE A 71 1.90 4.37 -3.48
CA ILE A 71 1.85 3.36 -2.42
C ILE A 71 3.20 3.28 -1.71
N GLY A 72 3.22 3.60 -0.43
CA GLY A 72 4.39 3.42 0.43
C GLY A 72 4.38 2.09 1.18
N ILE A 73 5.54 1.40 1.25
CA ILE A 73 5.67 0.09 1.91
C ILE A 73 5.28 0.14 3.40
N LYS A 74 5.46 1.30 4.05
CA LYS A 74 4.99 1.52 5.43
C LYS A 74 3.50 1.25 5.59
N ASN A 75 2.67 1.72 4.65
CA ASN A 75 1.22 1.58 4.72
C ASN A 75 0.77 0.15 4.37
N VAL A 76 1.60 -0.58 3.61
CA VAL A 76 1.36 -1.99 3.29
C VAL A 76 1.63 -2.88 4.51
N LEU A 77 2.74 -2.65 5.22
CA LEU A 77 3.17 -3.47 6.36
C LEU A 77 2.52 -3.06 7.69
N TYR A 78 2.23 -1.76 7.84
CA TYR A 78 1.66 -1.16 9.03
C TYR A 78 0.46 -0.30 8.63
N PRO A 79 -0.62 -0.93 8.10
CA PRO A 79 -1.80 -0.19 7.70
C PRO A 79 -2.37 0.55 8.92
N PRO A 80 -2.84 1.79 8.73
CA PRO A 80 -3.43 2.54 9.83
C PRO A 80 -4.58 1.73 10.42
N THR A 81 -4.51 1.46 11.73
CA THR A 81 -5.64 0.90 12.46
C THR A 81 -6.81 1.85 12.26
N ARG A 82 -7.89 1.39 11.61
CA ARG A 82 -9.16 2.12 11.70
C ARG A 82 -9.51 2.18 13.18
N LEU A 83 -9.43 3.36 13.79
CA LEU A 83 -10.06 3.58 15.08
C LEU A 83 -11.57 3.42 14.85
N THR A 84 -12.08 2.20 15.06
CA THR A 84 -13.52 1.99 15.24
C THR A 84 -13.89 2.49 16.64
N SER A 85 -13.82 3.80 16.86
CA SER A 85 -14.40 4.44 18.04
C SER A 85 -15.86 4.79 17.74
N LYS A 86 -16.74 3.81 17.98
CA LYS A 86 -18.09 3.92 18.54
C LYS A 86 -18.84 5.25 18.25
N GLN A 87 -19.66 5.25 17.20
CA GLN A 87 -20.95 5.94 17.20
C GLN A 87 -22.06 4.97 16.78
N GLU A 88 -22.15 3.87 17.53
CA GLU A 88 -23.46 3.27 17.82
C GLU A 88 -23.98 3.88 19.12
N ARG A 89 -25.25 4.32 19.08
CA ARG A 89 -26.05 5.04 20.09
C ARG A 89 -25.94 6.57 20.03
N LEU A 90 -26.76 7.17 19.17
CA LEU A 90 -27.96 7.88 19.63
C LEU A 90 -29.10 7.65 18.62
N ALA A 91 -29.68 6.46 18.67
CA ALA A 91 -31.06 6.24 18.30
C ALA A 91 -31.79 5.89 19.60
N THR A 92 -32.38 6.90 20.22
CA THR A 92 -33.54 6.96 21.13
C THR A 92 -33.40 8.24 21.96
#